data_AF-A0A813I576-F1
#
_entry.id   AF-A0A813I576-F1
#
_cell.length_a   1.000
_cell.length_b   1.000
_cell.length_c   1.000
_cell.angle_alpha   90.00
_cell.angle_beta   90.00
_cell.angle_gamma   90.00
#
_symmetry.space_group_name_H-M   'P 1'
#
loop_
_entity.id
_entity.type
_entity.pdbx_description
1 polymer ?
#
loop_
_entity_poly.entity_id
_entity_poly.type
_entity_poly.pdbx_seq_one_letter_code
_entity_poly.pdbx_strand_id
1 'polypeptide(L)'
;FGRVVGGLQLLEVLNGWETDSKDKPTKEIRLIRTEVFKNPFKEALAEAAKPKDEKVIDPVATWFSNRRDPMVEHKNRTSGTVGKYLEEALPLMPGEKRKAKDLPAEEVEYANVTQKSKKVRTSFDFSKW
;
A
#
# COMPACT_ATOMS: atom_id res chain seq x y z
N PHE A 1 20.53 17.18 7.31
CA PHE A 1 19.22 17.88 7.46
C PHE A 1 19.16 18.78 8.71
N GLY A 2 20.29 19.27 9.22
CA GLY A 2 20.36 20.07 10.44
C GLY A 2 21.78 20.08 11.00
N ARG A 3 21.98 20.75 12.15
CA ARG A 3 23.24 20.79 12.89
C ARG A 3 22.99 20.55 14.38
N VAL A 4 23.95 19.98 15.08
CA VAL A 4 23.92 19.84 16.54
C VAL A 4 24.21 21.21 17.15
N VAL A 5 23.30 21.73 17.97
CA VAL A 5 23.40 23.08 18.58
C VAL A 5 23.74 23.01 20.07
N GLY A 6 23.63 21.85 20.70
CA GLY A 6 23.93 21.65 22.11
C GLY A 6 24.35 20.21 22.40
N GLY A 7 24.93 19.98 23.59
CA GLY A 7 25.38 18.64 24.00
C GLY A 7 26.67 18.17 23.33
N LEU A 8 27.56 19.07 22.90
CA LEU A 8 28.83 18.71 22.24
C LEU A 8 29.74 17.84 23.11
N GLN A 9 29.70 18.04 24.44
CA GLN A 9 30.43 17.20 25.40
C GLN A 9 29.98 15.74 25.34
N LEU A 10 28.67 15.48 25.18
CA LEU A 10 28.16 14.11 25.02
C LEU A 10 28.61 13.49 23.70
N LEU A 11 28.69 14.29 22.64
CA LEU A 11 29.21 13.83 21.35
C LEU A 11 30.69 13.47 21.44
N GLU A 12 31.48 14.25 22.17
CA GLU A 12 32.90 13.97 22.42
C GLU A 12 33.09 12.66 23.20
N VAL A 13 32.27 12.44 24.23
CA VAL A 13 32.22 11.15 24.96
C VAL A 13 31.85 9.99 24.02
N LEU A 14 30.87 10.20 23.13
CA LEU A 14 30.43 9.22 22.14
C LEU A 14 31.53 8.88 21.12
N ASN A 15 32.31 9.87 20.69
CA ASN A 15 33.42 9.68 19.78
C ASN A 15 34.59 8.91 20.43
N GLY A 16 34.76 9.03 21.75
CA GLY A 16 35.78 8.31 22.51
C GLY A 16 35.41 6.87 22.87
N TRP A 17 34.25 6.36 22.44
CA TRP A 17 33.86 4.98 22.73
C TRP A 17 34.61 3.96 21.88
N GLU A 18 34.94 2.83 22.51
CA GLU A 18 35.58 1.71 21.84
C GLU A 18 34.65 1.08 20.80
N THR A 19 35.22 0.84 19.62
CA THR A 19 34.55 0.19 18.49
C THR A 19 35.20 -1.14 18.15
N ASP A 20 34.39 -2.10 17.72
CA ASP A 20 34.83 -3.35 17.12
C ASP A 20 35.43 -3.11 15.72
N SER A 21 36.04 -4.13 15.11
CA SER A 21 36.63 -4.10 13.76
C SER A 21 35.63 -3.77 12.63
N LYS A 22 34.33 -3.68 12.94
CA LYS A 22 33.26 -3.31 12.01
C LYS A 22 32.65 -1.93 12.33
N ASP A 23 33.38 -1.08 13.07
CA ASP A 23 32.94 0.26 13.50
C ASP A 23 31.65 0.25 14.33
N LYS A 24 31.37 -0.87 14.99
CA LYS A 24 30.23 -1.00 15.90
C LYS A 24 30.68 -0.71 17.32
N PRO A 25 29.96 0.11 18.10
CA PRO A 25 30.34 0.36 19.48
C PRO A 25 30.23 -0.95 20.28
N THR A 26 31.22 -1.20 21.15
CA THR A 26 31.26 -2.41 21.99
C THR A 26 30.09 -2.47 22.97
N LYS A 27 29.64 -1.29 23.42
CA LYS A 27 28.44 -1.12 24.24
C LYS A 27 27.30 -0.54 23.40
N GLU A 28 26.08 -0.99 23.67
CA GLU A 28 24.92 -0.52 22.93
C GLU A 28 24.53 0.91 23.33
N ILE A 29 24.34 1.78 22.34
CA ILE A 29 23.92 3.18 22.52
C ILE A 29 22.46 3.29 22.08
N ARG A 30 21.59 3.71 23.00
CA ARG A 30 20.14 3.84 22.74
C ARG A 30 19.66 5.26 22.99
N LEU A 31 18.73 5.72 22.14
CA LEU A 31 17.97 6.96 22.37
C LEU A 31 16.82 6.65 23.32
N ILE A 32 16.80 7.30 24.49
CA ILE A 32 15.77 7.08 25.50
C ILE A 32 14.47 7.79 25.13
N ARG A 33 14.57 9.04 24.69
CA ARG A 33 13.43 9.91 24.38
C ARG A 33 13.82 10.95 23.35
N THR A 34 12.90 11.31 22.48
CA THR A 34 13.08 12.40 21.50
C THR A 34 11.91 13.38 21.61
N GLU A 35 12.22 14.67 21.57
CA GLU A 35 11.23 15.74 21.67
C GLU A 35 11.45 16.77 20.56
N VAL A 36 10.36 17.16 19.90
CA VAL A 36 10.38 18.17 18.85
C VAL A 36 9.85 19.48 19.40
N PHE A 37 10.75 20.38 19.81
CA PHE A 37 10.38 21.67 20.38
C PHE A 37 9.71 22.62 19.36
N LYS A 38 10.18 22.59 18.11
CA LYS A 38 9.63 23.38 17.01
C LYS A 38 9.41 22.47 15.80
N ASN A 39 8.15 22.19 15.50
CA ASN A 39 7.77 21.43 14.31
C ASN A 39 7.41 22.40 13.17
N PRO A 40 8.20 22.49 12.09
CA PRO A 40 7.92 23.38 10.97
C PRO A 40 6.80 22.87 10.04
N PHE A 41 6.37 21.61 10.17
CA PHE A 41 5.38 20.99 9.29
C PHE A 41 3.97 20.96 9.88
N LYS A 42 3.70 21.72 10.94
CA LYS A 42 2.38 21.74 11.59
C LYS A 42 1.25 22.10 10.63
N GLU A 43 1.46 23.10 9.79
CA GLU A 43 0.45 23.60 8.84
C GLU A 43 0.20 22.60 7.71
N ALA A 44 1.27 22.05 7.12
CA ALA A 44 1.17 21.02 6.09
C ALA A 44 0.46 19.75 6.60
N LEU A 45 0.74 19.35 7.84
CA LEU A 45 0.04 18.24 8.49
C LEU A 45 -1.43 18.56 8.73
N ALA A 46 -1.76 19.79 9.14
CA ALA A 46 -3.14 20.22 9.34
C ALA A 46 -3.92 20.23 8.02
N GLU A 47 -3.32 20.67 6.92
CA GLU A 47 -3.94 20.66 5.59
C GLU A 47 -4.15 19.24 5.05
N ALA A 48 -3.17 18.35 5.25
CA ALA A 48 -3.32 16.94 4.89
C ALA A 48 -4.39 16.21 5.74
N ALA A 49 -4.60 16.66 6.97
CA ALA A 49 -5.61 16.12 7.87
C ALA A 49 -7.01 16.71 7.65
N LYS A 50 -7.16 17.78 6.85
CA LYS A 50 -8.48 18.28 6.48
C LYS A 50 -9.24 17.16 5.75
N PRO A 51 -10.47 16.84 6.16
CA PRO A 51 -11.27 15.86 5.46
C PRO A 51 -11.44 16.36 4.03
N LYS A 52 -11.08 15.53 3.05
CA LYS A 52 -11.47 15.78 1.68
C LYS A 52 -12.97 15.72 1.67
N ASP A 53 -13.62 16.83 1.33
CA ASP A 53 -15.07 16.89 1.22
C ASP A 53 -15.55 15.63 0.50
N GLU A 54 -16.37 14.83 1.19
CA GLU A 54 -17.04 13.70 0.60
C GLU A 54 -17.78 14.27 -0.60
N LYS A 55 -17.34 13.89 -1.81
CA LYS A 55 -18.01 14.28 -3.03
C LYS A 55 -19.46 13.89 -2.85
N VAL A 56 -20.34 14.87 -2.63
CA VAL A 56 -21.77 14.69 -2.63
C VAL A 56 -22.06 14.03 -3.96
N ILE A 57 -22.45 12.77 -3.91
CA ILE A 57 -22.77 11.99 -5.09
C ILE A 57 -24.06 12.61 -5.59
N ASP A 58 -23.95 13.58 -6.50
CA ASP A 58 -25.11 14.14 -7.17
C ASP A 58 -25.85 12.97 -7.83
N PRO A 59 -27.12 12.70 -7.47
CA PRO A 59 -27.87 11.60 -8.06
C PRO A 59 -28.02 11.75 -9.57
N VAL A 60 -27.88 12.98 -10.09
CA VAL A 60 -27.85 13.28 -11.53
C VAL A 60 -26.56 12.78 -12.21
N ALA A 61 -25.42 12.80 -11.52
CA ALA A 61 -24.16 12.23 -12.02
C ALA A 61 -24.10 10.70 -11.92
N THR A 62 -25.06 10.06 -11.23
CA THR A 62 -25.21 8.59 -11.18
C THR A 62 -25.97 7.99 -12.37
N TRP A 63 -26.15 8.76 -13.45
CA TRP A 63 -26.84 8.33 -14.67
C TRP A 63 -26.28 7.00 -15.26
N PHE A 64 -25.01 6.69 -14.99
CA PHE A 64 -24.36 5.44 -15.41
C PHE A 64 -24.08 4.42 -14.30
N SER A 65 -24.13 4.79 -13.01
CA SER A 65 -23.77 3.89 -11.91
C SER A 65 -24.96 3.26 -11.18
N ASN A 66 -26.16 3.84 -11.30
CA ASN A 66 -27.38 3.31 -10.67
C ASN A 66 -28.32 2.57 -11.62
N ARG A 67 -27.93 2.31 -12.87
CA ARG A 67 -28.67 1.37 -13.72
C ARG A 67 -28.48 -0.02 -13.14
N ARG A 68 -29.50 -0.50 -12.40
CA ARG A 68 -29.64 -1.94 -12.12
C ARG A 68 -29.59 -2.65 -13.47
N ASP A 69 -28.59 -3.51 -13.61
CA ASP A 69 -28.44 -4.37 -14.76
C ASP A 69 -29.70 -5.25 -14.84
N PRO A 70 -30.55 -5.10 -15.88
CA PRO A 70 -31.79 -5.87 -16.00
C PRO A 70 -31.49 -7.37 -16.15
N MET A 71 -30.24 -7.74 -16.43
CA MET A 71 -29.82 -9.12 -16.65
C MET A 71 -29.38 -9.86 -15.38
N VAL A 72 -29.48 -9.25 -14.19
CA VAL A 72 -29.01 -9.84 -12.91
C VAL A 72 -29.70 -11.16 -12.57
N GLU A 73 -30.99 -11.29 -12.88
CA GLU A 73 -31.80 -12.49 -12.54
C GLU A 73 -31.80 -13.55 -13.65
N HIS A 74 -31.08 -13.34 -14.76
CA HIS A 74 -31.10 -14.26 -15.89
C HIS A 74 -30.31 -15.53 -15.57
N LYS A 75 -30.97 -16.70 -15.75
CA LYS A 75 -30.43 -18.04 -15.49
C LYS A 75 -29.09 -18.33 -16.18
N ASN A 76 -28.80 -17.67 -17.30
CA ASN A 76 -27.62 -17.88 -18.12
C ASN A 76 -26.55 -16.77 -17.97
N ARG A 77 -26.68 -15.87 -16.98
CA ARG A 77 -25.71 -14.79 -16.73
C ARG A 77 -24.29 -15.32 -16.48
N THR A 78 -24.19 -16.46 -15.81
CA THR A 78 -22.92 -17.13 -15.48
C THR A 78 -22.68 -18.39 -16.32
N SER A 79 -23.48 -18.64 -17.36
CA SER A 79 -23.28 -19.82 -18.19
C SER A 79 -22.11 -19.58 -19.14
N GLY A 80 -21.10 -20.45 -19.12
CA GLY A 80 -19.97 -20.47 -20.06
C GLY A 80 -20.34 -20.86 -21.50
N THR A 81 -21.62 -20.74 -21.89
CA THR A 81 -22.10 -21.02 -23.25
C THR A 81 -21.50 -20.07 -24.28
N VAL A 82 -21.20 -18.84 -23.87
CA VAL A 82 -20.46 -17.85 -24.65
C VAL A 82 -19.16 -17.55 -23.91
N GLY A 83 -18.01 -17.76 -24.56
CA GLY A 83 -16.70 -17.47 -23.95
C GLY A 83 -15.86 -18.69 -23.54
N LYS A 84 -16.10 -19.89 -24.10
CA LYS A 84 -15.30 -21.11 -23.85
C LYS A 84 -13.77 -20.95 -23.93
N TYR A 85 -13.28 -19.94 -24.65
CA TYR A 85 -11.85 -19.67 -24.82
C TYR A 85 -11.33 -18.51 -23.96
N LEU A 86 -12.18 -17.89 -23.13
CA LEU A 86 -11.81 -16.79 -22.23
C LEU A 86 -11.38 -17.28 -20.84
N GLU A 87 -11.58 -18.56 -20.51
CA GLU A 87 -11.28 -19.16 -19.20
C GLU A 87 -9.78 -19.25 -18.87
N GLU A 88 -8.91 -19.23 -19.88
CA GLU A 88 -7.45 -19.21 -19.67
C GLU A 88 -6.90 -17.81 -19.34
N ALA A 89 -7.64 -16.74 -19.66
CA ALA A 89 -7.08 -15.39 -19.68
C ALA A 89 -7.36 -14.54 -18.42
N LEU A 90 -8.18 -14.98 -17.46
CA LEU A 90 -8.42 -14.22 -16.23
C LEU A 90 -8.51 -15.10 -14.97
N PRO A 91 -7.94 -14.65 -13.83
CA PRO A 91 -8.06 -15.37 -12.57
C PRO A 91 -9.51 -15.27 -12.06
N LEU A 92 -10.13 -16.43 -11.89
CA LEU A 92 -11.45 -16.58 -11.29
C LEU A 92 -11.50 -15.91 -9.91
N MET A 93 -12.59 -15.18 -9.67
CA MET A 93 -12.95 -14.57 -8.39
C MET A 93 -13.21 -15.63 -7.29
N PRO A 94 -13.26 -15.23 -6.01
CA PRO A 94 -12.91 -16.12 -4.90
C PRO A 94 -14.04 -17.12 -4.62
N GLY A 95 -13.74 -18.41 -4.77
CA GLY A 95 -14.67 -19.48 -4.41
C GLY A 95 -14.28 -20.85 -4.93
N GLU A 96 -13.49 -20.92 -6.00
CA GLU A 96 -13.12 -22.19 -6.63
C GLU A 96 -11.64 -22.50 -6.41
N LYS A 97 -11.35 -23.34 -5.41
CA LYS A 97 -9.98 -23.78 -5.10
C LYS A 97 -9.51 -24.75 -6.18
N ARG A 98 -8.52 -24.33 -6.98
CA ARG A 98 -7.74 -25.25 -7.82
C ARG A 98 -7.12 -26.33 -6.92
N LYS A 99 -7.27 -27.61 -7.29
CA LYS A 99 -6.64 -28.71 -6.54
C LYS A 99 -5.12 -28.60 -6.66
N ALA A 100 -4.46 -28.41 -5.53
CA ALA A 100 -3.01 -28.27 -5.39
C ALA A 100 -2.28 -29.62 -5.57
N LYS A 101 -2.36 -30.23 -6.77
CA LYS A 101 -1.63 -31.47 -7.04
C LYS A 101 -0.43 -31.34 -7.98
N ASP A 102 -0.30 -30.23 -8.72
CA ASP A 102 0.72 -30.15 -9.77
C ASP A 102 1.53 -28.84 -9.76
N LEU A 103 2.02 -28.38 -8.60
CA LEU A 103 2.97 -27.24 -8.53
C LEU A 103 4.11 -27.52 -7.53
N PRO A 104 5.37 -27.14 -7.86
CA PRO A 104 6.55 -27.41 -7.05
C PRO A 104 6.52 -26.67 -5.70
N ALA A 105 7.08 -27.30 -4.67
CA ALA A 105 6.93 -26.89 -3.26
C ALA A 105 7.37 -25.45 -2.95
N GLU A 106 8.31 -24.89 -3.73
CA GLU A 106 8.76 -23.50 -3.56
C GLU A 106 7.65 -22.48 -3.89
N GLU A 107 6.75 -22.76 -4.84
CA GLU A 107 5.69 -21.82 -5.23
C GLU A 107 4.52 -21.75 -4.23
N VAL A 108 4.37 -22.77 -3.39
CA VAL A 108 3.30 -22.85 -2.37
C VAL A 108 3.56 -21.87 -1.21
N GLU A 109 4.83 -21.58 -0.92
CA GLU A 109 5.21 -20.62 0.11
C GLU A 109 4.97 -19.17 -0.33
N TYR A 110 5.16 -18.85 -1.61
CA TYR A 110 4.88 -17.51 -2.17
C TYR A 110 3.38 -17.24 -2.36
N ALA A 111 2.54 -18.28 -2.52
CA ALA A 111 1.09 -18.14 -2.67
C ALA A 111 0.35 -17.80 -1.36
N ASN A 112 0.93 -18.13 -0.20
CA ASN A 112 0.31 -17.91 1.11
C ASN A 112 0.58 -16.51 1.71
N VAL A 113 1.34 -15.67 1.01
CA VAL A 113 1.60 -14.30 1.44
C VAL A 113 0.40 -13.42 1.09
N THR A 114 -0.30 -12.93 2.12
CA THR A 114 -1.43 -11.99 1.94
C THR A 114 -0.97 -10.68 1.27
N GLN A 115 -1.16 -10.58 -0.05
CA GLN A 115 -0.89 -9.36 -0.78
C GLN A 115 -2.07 -8.39 -0.65
N LYS A 116 -1.82 -7.23 -0.02
CA LYS A 116 -2.79 -6.12 0.03
C LYS A 116 -3.02 -5.60 -1.39
N SER A 117 -4.28 -5.37 -1.76
CA SER A 117 -4.67 -4.88 -3.09
C SER A 117 -3.95 -3.56 -3.42
N LYS A 118 -3.05 -3.59 -4.40
CA LYS A 118 -2.48 -2.36 -4.97
C LYS A 118 -3.59 -1.69 -5.80
N LYS A 119 -4.05 -0.52 -5.38
CA LYS A 119 -4.85 0.38 -6.24
C LYS A 119 -3.98 0.75 -7.44
N VAL A 120 -4.34 0.23 -8.60
CA VAL A 120 -3.75 0.62 -9.88
C VAL A 120 -4.06 2.10 -10.07
N ARG A 121 -3.03 2.95 -9.97
CA ARG A 121 -3.11 4.35 -10.39
C ARG A 121 -2.93 4.37 -11.90
N THR A 122 -4.01 4.35 -12.65
CA THR A 122 -3.97 4.72 -14.07
C THR A 122 -3.87 6.24 -14.15
N SER A 123 -2.66 6.78 -14.04
CA SER A 123 -2.37 8.19 -14.35
C SER A 123 -1.56 8.29 -15.64
N PHE A 124 -2.09 7.69 -16.71
CA PHE A 124 -1.58 7.90 -18.06
C PHE A 124 -2.71 8.49 -18.89
N ASP A 125 -2.60 9.77 -19.18
CA ASP A 125 -3.59 10.61 -19.85
C ASP A 125 -3.03 11.02 -21.22
N PHE A 126 -3.68 10.58 -22.30
CA PHE A 126 -3.29 10.87 -23.69
C PHE A 126 -3.98 12.13 -24.25
N SER A 127 -4.72 12.89 -23.43
CA SER A 127 -5.43 14.10 -23.88
C SER A 127 -4.52 15.30 -24.21
N LYS A 128 -3.21 15.09 -24.29
CA LYS A 128 -2.20 16.10 -24.59
C LYS A 128 -1.22 15.73 -25.72
N TRP A 129 -1.63 14.83 -26.62
CA TRP A 129 -1.09 14.77 -27.99
C TRP A 129 -2.11 15.40 -28.95
#